data_AF-A0A524CAK3-F1
#
_entry.id   AF-A0A524CAK3-F1
#
_cell.length_a   1.000
_cell.length_b   1.000
_cell.length_c   1.000
_cell.angle_alpha   90.00
_cell.angle_beta   90.00
_cell.angle_gamma   90.00
#
_symmetry.space_group_name_H-M   'P 1'
#
loop_
_entity.id
_entity.type
_entity.pdbx_description
1 polymer ?
#
loop_
_entity_poly.entity_id
_entity_poly.type
_entity_poly.pdbx_seq_one_letter_code
_entity_poly.pdbx_strand_id
1 'polypeptide(L)'
;MDLKEFQEGLISLSFFIIFLSLGILIGSFIARPFFSLEQLEICFILGLFIINLIIAPIFLLEGLRVKKIFKLELVYIIKYTKIWGILVLIYFPKPRFLIFFLFLEMALLGKLISFVLLLFELLLICTVLSQVYNILFVEED
;
A
#
# COMPACT_ATOMS: atom_id res chain seq x y z
N MET A 1 -12.50 -7.11 -13.36
CA MET A 1 -12.58 -5.77 -12.74
C MET A 1 -12.46 -4.76 -13.85
N ASP A 2 -13.38 -3.80 -13.91
CA ASP A 2 -13.32 -2.78 -14.95
C ASP A 2 -12.12 -1.87 -14.74
N LEU A 3 -11.56 -1.34 -15.84
CA LEU A 3 -10.42 -0.42 -15.79
C LEU A 3 -10.66 0.77 -14.86
N LYS A 4 -11.89 1.29 -14.89
CA LYS A 4 -12.31 2.44 -14.09
C LYS A 4 -12.32 2.09 -12.60
N GLU A 5 -12.84 0.92 -12.25
CA GLU A 5 -12.84 0.40 -10.88
C GLU A 5 -11.42 0.16 -10.37
N PHE A 6 -10.55 -0.42 -11.20
CA PHE A 6 -9.13 -0.60 -10.87
C PHE A 6 -8.44 0.73 -10.58
N GLN A 7 -8.64 1.72 -11.46
CA GLN A 7 -8.05 3.04 -11.29
C GLN A 7 -8.54 3.71 -9.99
N GLU A 8 -9.85 3.69 -9.75
CA GLU A 8 -10.46 4.30 -8.56
C GLU A 8 -10.01 3.58 -7.29
N GLY A 9 -9.94 2.24 -7.30
CA GLY A 9 -9.41 1.43 -6.21
C GLY A 9 -7.94 1.73 -5.92
N LEU A 10 -7.09 1.79 -6.95
CA LEU A 10 -5.66 2.06 -6.79
C LEU A 10 -5.41 3.46 -6.23
N ILE A 11 -6.10 4.48 -6.75
CA ILE A 11 -5.97 5.87 -6.28
C ILE A 11 -6.49 6.00 -4.85
N SER A 12 -7.69 5.48 -4.57
CA SER A 12 -8.32 5.62 -3.25
C SER A 12 -7.52 4.91 -2.16
N LEU A 13 -7.07 3.67 -2.40
CA LEU A 13 -6.24 2.93 -1.44
C LEU A 13 -4.90 3.61 -1.21
N SER A 14 -4.22 4.07 -2.28
CA SER A 14 -2.95 4.79 -2.13
C SER A 14 -3.10 6.08 -1.33
N PHE A 15 -4.16 6.84 -1.60
CA PHE A 15 -4.46 8.07 -0.87
C PHE A 15 -4.79 7.78 0.60
N PHE A 16 -5.63 6.78 0.86
CA PHE A 16 -6.00 6.39 2.21
C PHE A 16 -4.78 5.95 3.03
N ILE A 17 -3.88 5.16 2.44
CA ILE A 17 -2.63 4.74 3.10
C ILE A 17 -1.77 5.95 3.47
N ILE A 18 -1.68 6.97 2.60
CA ILE A 18 -0.92 8.21 2.91
C ILE A 18 -1.55 8.93 4.10
N PHE A 19 -2.86 9.20 4.07
CA PHE A 19 -3.54 9.93 5.13
C PHE A 19 -3.52 9.17 6.46
N LEU A 20 -3.75 7.86 6.41
CA LEU A 20 -3.69 7.01 7.58
C LEU A 20 -2.27 7.04 8.18
N SER A 21 -1.23 6.88 7.35
CA SER A 21 0.17 6.91 7.81
C SER A 21 0.54 8.26 8.43
N LEU A 22 0.07 9.36 7.85
CA LEU A 22 0.31 10.71 8.36
C LEU A 22 -0.44 10.95 9.67
N GLY A 23 -1.69 10.50 9.76
CA GLY A 23 -2.47 10.54 11.00
C GLY A 23 -1.82 9.72 12.12
N ILE A 24 -1.28 8.54 11.80
CA ILE A 24 -0.52 7.71 12.75
C ILE A 24 0.73 8.43 13.23
N LEU A 25 1.50 9.04 12.33
CA LEU A 25 2.72 9.77 12.69
C LEU A 25 2.39 10.92 13.66
N ILE A 26 1.44 11.78 13.30
CA ILE A 26 1.01 12.91 14.13
C ILE A 26 0.45 12.41 15.46
N GLY A 27 -0.41 11.40 15.42
CA GLY A 27 -0.98 10.77 16.61
C GLY A 27 0.10 10.22 17.54
N SER A 28 1.16 9.63 17.01
CA SER A 28 2.27 9.09 17.80
C SER A 28 3.09 10.18 18.47
N PHE A 29 3.27 11.34 17.84
CA PHE A 29 3.95 12.48 18.46
C PHE A 29 3.09 13.17 19.52
N ILE A 30 1.82 13.46 19.22
CA ILE A 30 0.90 14.14 20.15
C ILE A 30 0.59 13.23 21.34
N ALA A 31 0.42 11.94 21.09
CA ALA A 31 -0.02 11.00 22.10
C ALA A 31 1.12 10.27 22.81
N ARG A 32 2.38 10.63 22.49
CA ARG A 32 3.59 10.21 23.20
C ARG A 32 3.49 10.30 24.74
N PRO A 33 2.99 11.40 25.35
CA PRO A 33 2.87 11.48 26.80
C PRO A 33 1.75 10.60 27.39
N PHE A 34 0.81 10.14 26.56
CA PHE A 34 -0.37 9.38 27.01
C PHE A 34 -0.23 7.87 26.84
N PHE A 35 0.51 7.42 25.82
CA PHE A 35 0.61 6.00 25.48
C PHE A 35 1.91 5.33 25.93
N SER A 36 2.81 6.06 26.60
CA SER A 36 4.10 5.55 27.09
C SER A 36 4.85 4.77 25.99
N LEU A 37 4.74 5.24 24.74
CA LEU A 37 5.34 4.56 23.59
C LEU A 37 6.86 4.49 23.77
N GLU A 38 7.41 3.30 23.62
CA GLU A 38 8.85 3.12 23.69
C GLU A 38 9.54 3.75 22.48
N GLN A 39 10.81 4.13 22.64
CA GLN A 39 11.60 4.72 21.56
C GLN A 39 11.65 3.82 20.31
N LEU A 40 11.65 2.49 20.51
CA LEU A 40 11.65 1.51 19.42
C LEU A 40 10.34 1.54 18.63
N GLU A 41 9.20 1.67 19.31
CA GLU A 41 7.87 1.78 18.67
C GLU A 41 7.77 3.07 17.83
N ILE A 42 8.30 4.18 18.34
CA ILE A 42 8.32 5.47 17.62
C ILE A 42 9.19 5.37 16.35
N CYS A 43 10.40 4.82 16.48
CA CYS A 43 11.30 4.63 15.33
C CYS A 43 10.64 3.74 14.26
N PHE A 44 9.91 2.71 14.69
CA PHE A 44 9.18 1.84 13.78
C PHE A 44 8.04 2.56 13.04
N ILE A 45 7.20 3.30 13.77
CA ILE A 45 6.11 4.09 13.18
C ILE A 45 6.67 5.08 12.15
N LEU A 46 7.79 5.72 12.47
CA LEU A 46 8.46 6.66 11.58
C LEU A 46 9.03 5.95 10.34
N GLY A 47 9.61 4.75 10.49
CA GLY A 47 10.07 3.92 9.38
C GLY A 47 8.94 3.50 8.45
N LEU A 48 7.82 3.00 9.00
CA LEU A 48 6.61 2.68 8.22
C LEU A 48 6.09 3.90 7.46
N PHE A 49 6.04 5.04 8.12
CA PHE A 49 5.60 6.29 7.49
C PHE A 49 6.50 6.66 6.30
N ILE A 50 7.83 6.61 6.46
CA ILE A 50 8.77 6.91 5.36
C ILE A 50 8.55 5.98 4.17
N ILE A 51 8.40 4.67 4.41
CA ILE A 51 8.14 3.70 3.34
C ILE A 51 6.82 4.03 2.63
N ASN A 52 5.76 4.34 3.39
CA ASN A 52 4.47 4.72 2.83
C ASN A 52 4.52 6.03 2.04
N LEU A 53 5.28 7.00 2.52
CA LEU A 53 5.49 8.29 1.86
C LEU A 53 6.23 8.12 0.52
N ILE A 54 7.08 7.11 0.38
CA ILE A 54 7.79 6.85 -0.89
C ILE A 54 6.90 6.04 -1.83
N ILE A 55 6.30 4.95 -1.34
CA ILE A 55 5.67 3.95 -2.19
C ILE A 55 4.24 4.32 -2.59
N ALA A 56 3.45 4.88 -1.67
CA ALA A 56 2.06 5.20 -1.98
C ALA A 56 1.91 6.30 -3.06
N PRO A 57 2.77 7.35 -3.11
CA PRO A 57 2.75 8.29 -4.24
C PRO A 57 3.11 7.66 -5.58
N ILE A 58 3.99 6.65 -5.60
CA ILE A 58 4.28 5.90 -6.83
C ILE A 58 3.00 5.24 -7.32
N PHE A 59 2.30 4.47 -6.48
CA PHE A 59 1.02 3.84 -6.87
C PHE A 59 -0.07 4.85 -7.24
N LEU A 60 -0.11 6.02 -6.58
CA LEU A 60 -1.04 7.09 -6.92
C LEU A 60 -0.76 7.66 -8.33
N LEU A 61 0.51 7.94 -8.64
CA LEU A 61 0.92 8.42 -9.97
C LEU A 61 0.64 7.39 -11.05
N GLU A 62 0.90 6.12 -10.75
CA GLU A 62 0.57 5.00 -11.62
C GLU A 62 -0.95 4.91 -11.87
N GLY A 63 -1.77 5.04 -10.81
CA GLY A 63 -3.22 5.16 -10.88
C GLY A 63 -3.72 6.27 -11.80
N LEU A 64 -3.11 7.46 -11.72
CA LEU A 64 -3.46 8.58 -12.60
C LEU A 64 -3.09 8.32 -14.07
N ARG A 65 -2.07 7.49 -14.32
CA ARG A 65 -1.61 7.15 -15.67
C ARG A 65 -2.39 6.01 -16.32
N VAL A 66 -3.09 5.17 -15.55
CA VAL A 66 -3.86 3.98 -16.03
C VAL A 66 -4.65 4.30 -17.32
N LYS A 67 -5.47 5.36 -17.30
CA LYS A 67 -6.29 5.78 -18.46
C LYS A 67 -5.51 6.10 -19.73
N LYS A 68 -4.25 6.54 -19.60
CA LYS A 68 -3.38 6.83 -20.76
C LYS A 68 -2.75 5.55 -21.30
N ILE A 69 -2.35 4.64 -20.41
CA ILE A 69 -1.68 3.39 -20.77
C ILE A 69 -2.62 2.45 -21.50
N PHE A 70 -3.88 2.33 -21.05
CA PHE A 70 -4.87 1.45 -21.68
C PHE A 70 -5.43 1.97 -23.01
N LYS A 71 -4.95 3.13 -23.48
CA LYS A 71 -5.18 3.60 -24.86
C LYS A 71 -4.05 3.20 -25.81
N LEU A 72 -2.99 2.58 -25.31
CA LEU A 72 -1.87 2.09 -26.10
C LEU A 72 -2.16 0.69 -26.65
N GLU A 73 -1.32 0.22 -27.56
CA GLU A 73 -1.41 -1.16 -28.07
C GLU A 73 -1.18 -2.18 -26.94
N LEU A 74 -1.79 -3.36 -27.09
CA LEU A 74 -1.79 -4.46 -26.11
C LEU A 74 -0.39 -4.82 -25.60
N VAL A 75 0.62 -4.78 -26.47
CA VAL A 75 2.03 -5.05 -26.13
C VAL A 75 2.56 -4.10 -25.05
N TYR A 76 2.19 -2.82 -25.13
CA TYR A 76 2.59 -1.81 -24.13
C TYR A 76 1.81 -1.97 -22.84
N ILE A 77 0.52 -2.31 -22.92
CA ILE A 77 -0.34 -2.58 -21.75
C ILE A 77 0.26 -3.75 -20.93
N ILE A 78 0.58 -4.86 -21.58
CA ILE A 78 1.19 -6.04 -20.94
C ILE A 78 2.52 -5.69 -20.28
N LYS A 79 3.40 -4.95 -20.99
CA LYS A 79 4.70 -4.54 -20.43
C LYS A 79 4.52 -3.68 -19.18
N TYR A 80 3.55 -2.78 -19.20
CA TYR A 80 3.28 -1.88 -18.09
C TYR A 80 2.70 -2.60 -16.87
N THR A 81 1.77 -3.51 -17.11
CA THR A 81 1.17 -4.36 -16.07
C THR A 81 2.22 -5.24 -15.38
N LYS A 82 3.20 -5.78 -16.12
CA LYS A 82 4.33 -6.51 -15.51
C LYS A 82 5.14 -5.64 -14.55
N ILE A 83 5.34 -4.36 -14.86
CA ILE A 83 6.04 -3.42 -13.98
C ILE A 83 5.25 -3.25 -12.67
N TRP A 84 3.92 -3.11 -12.74
CA TRP A 84 3.09 -3.06 -11.53
C TRP A 84 3.19 -4.32 -10.68
N GLY A 85 3.20 -5.50 -11.31
CA GLY A 85 3.45 -6.76 -10.61
C GLY A 85 4.78 -6.78 -9.88
N ILE A 86 5.86 -6.29 -10.52
CA ILE A 86 7.19 -6.18 -9.91
C ILE A 86 7.19 -5.19 -8.75
N LEU A 87 6.54 -4.02 -8.90
CA LEU A 87 6.43 -3.02 -7.83
C LEU A 87 5.73 -3.59 -6.60
N VAL A 88 4.68 -4.38 -6.79
CA VAL A 88 3.99 -5.09 -5.70
C VAL A 88 4.89 -6.12 -5.02
N LEU A 89 5.71 -6.86 -5.77
CA LEU A 89 6.68 -7.79 -5.18
C LEU A 89 7.72 -7.09 -4.31
N ILE A 90 8.19 -5.91 -4.74
CA ILE A 90 9.10 -5.07 -3.94
C ILE A 90 8.39 -4.53 -2.69
N TYR A 91 7.09 -4.29 -2.77
CA TYR A 91 6.27 -3.83 -1.64
C TYR A 91 5.93 -4.95 -0.64
N PHE A 92 5.92 -6.20 -1.09
CA PHE A 92 5.52 -7.39 -0.32
C PHE A 92 6.28 -7.65 1.01
N PRO A 93 7.57 -7.31 1.16
CA PRO A 93 8.25 -7.42 2.44
C PRO A 93 7.58 -6.60 3.55
N LYS A 94 6.93 -5.47 3.24
CA LYS A 94 6.37 -4.57 4.24
C LYS A 94 5.20 -5.17 5.05
N PRO A 95 4.20 -5.83 4.42
CA PRO A 95 3.22 -6.64 5.14
C PRO A 95 3.82 -7.68 6.08
N ARG A 96 4.94 -8.34 5.71
CA ARG A 96 5.61 -9.31 6.59
C ARG A 96 6.17 -8.64 7.84
N PHE A 97 6.76 -7.45 7.70
CA PHE A 97 7.19 -6.67 8.85
C PHE A 97 6.01 -6.27 9.73
N LEU A 98 4.89 -5.78 9.16
CA LEU A 98 3.70 -5.47 9.95
C LEU A 98 3.15 -6.67 10.74
N ILE A 99 3.13 -7.85 10.12
CA ILE A 99 2.73 -9.09 10.80
C ILE A 99 3.65 -9.40 11.98
N PHE A 100 4.97 -9.34 11.79
CA PHE A 100 5.93 -9.55 12.88
C PHE A 100 5.66 -8.61 14.07
N PHE A 101 5.33 -7.35 13.80
CA PHE A 101 5.04 -6.36 14.82
C PHE A 101 3.73 -6.60 15.59
N LEU A 102 2.73 -7.26 14.97
CA LEU A 102 1.50 -7.66 15.69
C LEU A 102 1.77 -8.65 16.83
N PHE A 103 2.84 -9.44 16.70
CA PHE A 103 3.21 -10.47 17.68
C PHE A 103 4.21 -9.99 18.74
N LEU A 104 4.77 -8.78 18.61
CA LEU A 104 5.59 -8.17 19.66
C LEU A 104 4.72 -7.74 20.85
N GLU A 105 5.33 -7.62 22.03
CA GLU A 105 4.69 -7.04 23.23
C GLU A 105 4.60 -5.51 23.10
N MET A 106 3.83 -5.04 22.12
CA MET A 106 3.57 -3.61 21.92
C MET A 106 2.29 -3.14 22.60
N ALA A 107 2.19 -1.83 22.81
CA ALA A 107 0.96 -1.19 23.22
C ALA A 107 -0.21 -1.58 22.28
N LEU A 108 -1.40 -1.80 22.87
CA LEU A 108 -2.61 -2.20 22.12
C LEU A 108 -2.90 -1.26 20.94
N LEU A 109 -2.67 0.04 21.12
CA LEU A 109 -2.86 1.03 20.08
C LEU A 109 -1.90 0.81 18.89
N GLY A 110 -0.64 0.51 19.16
CA GLY A 110 0.35 0.19 18.13
C GLY A 110 -0.06 -1.04 17.32
N LYS A 111 -0.54 -2.09 18.01
CA LYS A 111 -1.06 -3.31 17.35
C LYS A 111 -2.27 -3.01 16.46
N LEU A 112 -3.24 -2.23 16.96
CA LEU A 112 -4.43 -1.88 16.20
C LEU A 112 -4.07 -1.07 14.96
N ILE A 113 -3.15 -0.11 15.09
CA ILE A 113 -2.63 0.68 13.99
C ILE A 113 -1.94 -0.20 12.94
N SER A 114 -1.04 -1.08 13.37
CA SER A 114 -0.35 -2.01 12.46
C SER A 114 -1.31 -2.95 11.75
N PHE A 115 -2.37 -3.40 12.43
CA PHE A 115 -3.41 -4.24 11.85
C PHE A 115 -4.21 -3.52 10.76
N VAL A 116 -4.65 -2.28 11.03
CA VAL A 116 -5.40 -1.50 10.05
C VAL A 116 -4.54 -1.21 8.82
N LEU A 117 -3.28 -0.80 9.01
CA LEU A 117 -2.35 -0.60 7.89
C LEU A 117 -2.16 -1.88 7.08
N LEU A 118 -1.92 -3.02 7.75
CA LEU A 118 -1.77 -4.31 7.10
C LEU A 118 -2.97 -4.65 6.21
N LEU A 119 -4.19 -4.40 6.70
CA LEU A 119 -5.41 -4.66 5.95
C LEU A 119 -5.47 -3.83 4.66
N PHE A 120 -5.24 -2.52 4.74
CA PHE A 120 -5.24 -1.66 3.54
C PHE A 120 -4.13 -1.99 2.56
N GLU A 121 -2.98 -2.43 3.06
CA GLU A 121 -1.86 -2.86 2.22
C GLU A 121 -2.15 -4.15 1.48
N LEU A 122 -2.75 -5.13 2.16
CA LEU A 122 -3.21 -6.36 1.52
C LEU A 122 -4.26 -6.06 0.45
N LEU A 123 -5.22 -5.16 0.72
CA LEU A 123 -6.19 -4.72 -0.28
C LEU A 123 -5.52 -4.08 -1.50
N LEU A 124 -4.51 -3.24 -1.31
CA LEU A 124 -3.73 -2.64 -2.40
C LEU A 124 -3.03 -3.72 -3.25
N ILE A 125 -2.37 -4.67 -2.58
CA ILE A 125 -1.68 -5.78 -3.22
C ILE A 125 -2.67 -6.63 -4.03
N CYS A 126 -3.80 -7.02 -3.44
CA CYS A 126 -4.84 -7.79 -4.09
C CYS A 126 -5.42 -7.05 -5.31
N THR A 127 -5.65 -5.75 -5.21
CA THR A 127 -6.17 -4.92 -6.31
C THR A 127 -5.21 -4.95 -7.51
N VAL A 128 -3.92 -4.77 -7.26
CA VAL A 128 -2.92 -4.80 -8.34
C VAL A 128 -2.74 -6.21 -8.89
N LEU A 129 -2.65 -7.24 -8.05
CA LEU A 129 -2.51 -8.62 -8.50
C LEU A 129 -3.73 -9.09 -9.31
N SER A 130 -4.95 -8.70 -8.92
CA SER A 130 -6.15 -9.00 -9.70
C SER A 130 -6.07 -8.41 -11.10
N GLN A 131 -5.55 -7.18 -11.23
CA GLN A 131 -5.40 -6.55 -12.54
C GLN A 131 -4.30 -7.21 -13.37
N VAL A 132 -3.17 -7.54 -12.73
CA VAL A 132 -2.08 -8.28 -13.36
C VAL A 132 -2.57 -9.63 -13.87
N TYR A 133 -3.38 -10.33 -13.09
CA TYR A 133 -3.95 -11.61 -13.47
C TYR A 133 -4.91 -11.48 -14.66
N ASN A 134 -5.86 -10.54 -14.61
CA ASN A 134 -6.84 -10.35 -15.68
C ASN A 134 -6.17 -10.07 -17.05
N ILE A 135 -5.15 -9.21 -17.08
CA ILE A 135 -4.50 -8.81 -18.33
C ILE A 135 -3.57 -9.91 -18.87
N LEU A 136 -2.91 -10.66 -17.99
CA LEU A 136 -1.94 -11.67 -18.43
C LEU A 136 -2.56 -13.02 -18.76
N PHE A 137 -3.73 -13.34 -18.22
CA PHE A 137 -4.30 -14.70 -18.30
C PHE A 137 -5.75 -14.76 -18.79
N VAL A 138 -6.51 -13.65 -18.78
CA VAL A 138 -7.95 -13.67 -19.14
C VAL A 138 -8.21 -13.04 -20.52
N GLU A 139 -7.30 -12.22 -21.05
CA GLU A 139 -7.38 -11.70 -22.44
C GLU A 139 -6.84 -12.69 -23.50
N GLU A 140 -6.56 -13.95 -23.15
CA GLU A 140 -6.16 -15.01 -24.10
C GLU A 140 -7.32 -15.86 -24.66
N ASP A 141 -8.57 -15.62 -24.25
CA ASP A 141 -9.80 -16.22 -24.80
C ASP A 141 -10.63 -15.23 -25.63
#